data_AF-A0A372Q1C1-F1
#
_entry.id   AF-A0A372Q1C1-F1
#
_cell.length_a   1.000
_cell.length_b   1.000
_cell.length_c   1.000
_cell.angle_alpha   90.00
_cell.angle_beta   90.00
_cell.angle_gamma   90.00
#
_symmetry.space_group_name_H-M   'P 1'
#
loop_
_entity.id
_entity.type
_entity.pdbx_description
1 polymer ?
#
loop_
_entity_poly.entity_id
_entity_poly.type
_entity_poly.pdbx_seq_one_letter_code
_entity_poly.pdbx_strand_id
1 'polypeptide(L)' 'MSITLLCLVKGKTLANAFPVHIDSNQLVGDLKKAIKAENPQTFASVDAKDIQLWKVEIVLP' A
#
# COMPACT_ATOMS: atom_id res chain seq x y z
N MET A 1 -15.54 -6.35 7.19
CA MET A 1 -15.96 -5.25 6.30
C MET A 1 -14.74 -4.92 5.47
N SER A 2 -14.83 -4.96 4.15
CA SER A 2 -13.69 -4.66 3.29
C SER A 2 -13.55 -3.14 3.13
N ILE A 3 -12.32 -2.67 3.09
CA ILE A 3 -11.96 -1.27 2.81
C ILE A 3 -10.99 -1.23 1.63
N THR A 4 -11.03 -0.14 0.88
CA THR A 4 -10.04 0.17 -0.14
C THR A 4 -9.11 1.25 0.37
N LEU A 5 -7.81 0.95 0.38
CA LEU A 5 -6.76 1.91 0.68
C LEU A 5 -6.09 2.34 -0.62
N LEU A 6 -5.92 3.64 -0.83
CA LEU A 6 -5.10 4.17 -1.91
C LEU A 6 -3.66 4.27 -1.41
N CYS A 7 -2.76 3.52 -2.02
CA CYS A 7 -1.34 3.47 -1.65
C CYS A 7 -0.50 4.21 -2.69
N LEU A 8 0.39 5.09 -2.20
CA LEU A 8 1.37 5.81 -3.00
C LEU A 8 2.78 5.38 -2.59
N VAL A 9 3.60 4.99 -3.56
CA VAL A 9 5.03 4.78 -3.33
C VAL A 9 5.72 6.12 -3.22
N LYS A 10 6.49 6.34 -2.15
CA LYS A 10 7.25 7.57 -1.93
C LYS A 10 8.10 7.91 -3.16
N GLY A 11 8.03 9.16 -3.63
CA GLY A 11 8.73 9.62 -4.83
C GLY A 11 7.99 9.39 -6.14
N LYS A 12 6.79 8.79 -6.12
CA LYS A 12 5.87 8.74 -7.26
C LYS A 12 4.81 9.84 -7.19
N THR A 13 4.15 10.08 -8.31
CA THR A 13 3.02 11.02 -8.40
C THR A 13 1.71 10.34 -8.02
N LEU A 14 0.68 11.12 -7.69
CA LEU A 14 -0.65 10.59 -7.34
C LEU A 14 -1.28 9.75 -8.47
N ALA A 15 -0.94 10.02 -9.73
CA ALA A 15 -1.38 9.21 -10.86
C ALA A 15 -0.81 7.77 -10.83
N ASN A 16 0.21 7.51 -10.01
CA ASN A 16 0.78 6.17 -9.80
C ASN A 16 0.27 5.50 -8.51
N ALA A 17 -0.67 6.14 -7.80
CA ALA A 17 -1.30 5.49 -6.66
C ALA A 17 -2.10 4.28 -7.14
N PHE A 18 -2.13 3.23 -6.32
CA PHE A 18 -2.83 2.00 -6.63
C PHE A 18 -3.74 1.59 -5.47
N PRO A 19 -4.90 0.98 -5.75
CA PRO A 19 -5.80 0.52 -4.72
C PRO A 19 -5.25 -0.77 -4.10
N VAL A 20 -5.46 -0.93 -2.80
CA VAL A 20 -5.26 -2.17 -2.05
C VAL A 20 -6.55 -2.49 -1.33
N HIS A 21 -7.09 -3.68 -1.58
CA HIS A 21 -8.31 -4.16 -0.94
C HIS A 21 -7.92 -5.03 0.25
N ILE A 22 -8.48 -4.74 1.42
CA ILE A 22 -8.18 -5.45 2.66
C ILE A 22 -9.41 -5.48 3.56
N ASP A 23 -9.54 -6.50 4.40
CA ASP A 23 -10.53 -6.48 5.47
C ASP A 23 -10.11 -5.54 6.60
N SER A 24 -11.06 -4.77 7.12
CA SER A 24 -10.84 -3.77 8.17
C SER A 24 -10.36 -4.35 9.50
N ASN A 25 -10.42 -5.67 9.68
CA ASN A 25 -9.94 -6.38 10.86
C ASN A 25 -8.53 -6.95 10.69
N GLN A 26 -7.96 -6.88 9.48
CA GLN A 26 -6.61 -7.38 9.21
C GLN A 26 -5.54 -6.44 9.78
N LEU A 27 -4.38 -7.02 10.09
CA LEU A 27 -3.30 -6.30 10.74
C LEU A 27 -2.45 -5.55 9.70
N VAL A 28 -1.62 -4.61 10.19
CA VAL A 28 -0.67 -3.88 9.35
C VAL A 28 0.29 -4.82 8.61
N GLY A 29 0.63 -5.98 9.20
CA GLY A 29 1.45 -6.99 8.54
C GLY A 29 0.77 -7.59 7.29
N ASP A 30 -0.55 -7.78 7.33
CA ASP A 30 -1.33 -8.25 6.19
C ASP A 30 -1.44 -7.18 5.12
N LEU A 31 -1.62 -5.91 5.53
CA LEU A 31 -1.58 -4.76 4.63
C LEU A 31 -0.26 -4.69 3.85
N LYS A 32 0.88 -4.88 4.52
CA LYS A 32 2.19 -4.89 3.84
C LYS A 32 2.30 -6.02 2.81
N LYS A 33 1.75 -7.21 3.11
CA LYS A 33 1.72 -8.33 2.15
C LYS A 33 0.83 -8.00 0.95
N ALA A 34 -0.35 -7.43 1.18
CA ALA A 34 -1.26 -7.02 0.13
C ALA A 34 -0.63 -5.95 -0.78
N ILE A 35 0.02 -4.93 -0.20
CA ILE A 35 0.77 -3.91 -0.95
C ILE A 35 1.84 -4.55 -1.85
N LYS A 36 2.63 -5.50 -1.33
CA LYS A 36 3.65 -6.20 -2.12
C LYS A 36 3.02 -7.03 -3.25
N ALA A 37 1.88 -7.67 -3.00
CA ALA A 37 1.18 -8.49 -3.99
C ALA A 37 0.60 -7.66 -5.15
N GLU A 38 0.12 -6.45 -4.88
CA GLU A 38 -0.38 -5.52 -5.91
C GLU A 38 0.73 -4.91 -6.76
N ASN A 39 1.95 -4.76 -6.22
CA ASN A 39 3.08 -4.14 -6.91
C ASN A 39 4.38 -4.97 -6.84
N PRO A 40 4.36 -6.22 -7.32
CA PRO A 40 5.43 -7.19 -7.03
C PRO A 40 6.76 -6.81 -7.67
N GLN A 41 6.75 -6.14 -8.82
CA GLN A 41 7.97 -5.66 -9.49
C GLN A 41 8.62 -4.51 -8.71
N THR A 42 7.82 -3.57 -8.21
CA THR A 42 8.31 -2.44 -7.41
C THR A 42 8.95 -2.90 -6.10
N PHE A 43 8.41 -3.97 -5.50
CA PHE A 43 8.87 -4.51 -4.22
C PHE A 43 9.61 -5.86 -4.35
N ALA A 44 10.14 -6.18 -5.54
CA ALA A 44 10.72 -7.50 -5.81
C ALA A 44 11.86 -7.85 -4.84
N SER A 45 12.70 -6.87 -4.53
CA SER A 45 13.87 -7.00 -3.63
C SER A 45 13.61 -6.60 -2.18
N VAL A 46 12.35 -6.33 -1.80
CA VAL A 46 11.99 -5.85 -0.46
C VAL A 46 11.02 -6.84 0.18
N ASP A 47 11.37 -7.43 1.32
CA ASP A 47 10.43 -8.28 2.05
C ASP A 47 9.24 -7.47 2.54
N ALA A 48 8.06 -8.09 2.57
CA ALA A 48 6.83 -7.39 2.97
C ALA A 48 6.97 -6.77 4.37
N LYS A 49 7.64 -7.45 5.32
CA LYS A 49 7.88 -6.93 6.68
C LYS A 49 8.65 -5.60 6.71
N ASP A 50 9.53 -5.39 5.72
CA ASP A 50 10.45 -4.25 5.64
C ASP A 50 9.83 -3.04 4.92
N ILE A 51 8.64 -3.19 4.34
CA ILE A 51 7.87 -2.06 3.79
C ILE A 51 7.52 -1.11 4.94
N GLN A 52 7.95 0.15 4.81
CA GLN A 52 7.55 1.22 5.72
C GLN A 52 6.27 1.88 5.23
N LEU A 53 5.32 2.10 6.14
CA LEU A 53 4.02 2.69 5.86
C LEU A 53 3.86 3.98 6.65
N TRP A 54 3.27 4.98 6.00
CA TRP A 54 2.87 6.24 6.62
C TRP A 54 1.39 6.47 6.32
N LYS A 55 0.61 6.81 7.36
CA LYS A 55 -0.71 7.37 7.15
C LYS A 55 -0.52 8.80 6.66
N VAL A 56 -0.92 9.07 5.43
CA VAL A 56 -0.82 10.39 4.80
C VAL A 56 -2.20 10.90 4.47
N GLU A 57 -2.42 12.20 4.69
CA GLU A 57 -3.57 12.91 4.13
C GLU A 57 -3.16 13.37 2.73
N ILE A 58 -3.62 12.62 1.72
CA ILE A 58 -3.42 13.01 0.33
C ILE A 58 -4.55 13.98 -0.01
N VAL A 59 -4.23 15.26 -0.09
CA VAL A 59 -5.12 16.24 -0.70
C VAL A 59 -5.09 15.99 -2.20
N LEU A 60 -6.14 15.34 -2.72
CA LEU A 60 -6.33 15.19 -4.15
C LEU A 60 -6.59 16.60 -4.73
N PRO A 61 -5.87 17.00 -5.78
CA PRO A 61 -6.17 18.24 -6.50
C PRO A 61 -7.53 18.19 -7.19
#